data_AF-A0A2T4CIJ8-F1
#
_entry.id   AF-A0A2T4CIJ8-F1
#
_cell.length_a   1.000
_cell.length_b   1.000
_cell.length_c   1.000
_cell.angle_alpha   90.00
_cell.angle_beta   90.00
_cell.angle_gamma   90.00
#
_symmetry.space_group_name_H-M   'P 1'
#
loop_
_entity.id
_entity.type
_entity.pdbx_description
1 polymer ?
#
loop_
_entity_poly.entity_id
_entity_poly.type
_entity_poly.pdbx_seq_one_letter_code
_entity_poly.pdbx_strand_id
1 'polypeptide(L)'
;MYEEEEEEDSDYQLDDADRDSDRDSEPADPEQEGGTRSSNTQDHEKWIVRLHFMQNGEERQGNGFYVNMPHPTHYVILTAGHNLIGVKRETLKIYSESPMNPPLRASMFYVSAAYAKMNQEEDDYGVILVKKDPSRPFWGFGFALKLGHDELVNRELVVYGLTQSTYSYKLTASFGTCEDCMSNQLEYKLKTNKGFSGSPVTMPYKDNETAVAIHNYGHNSEDLARGTRINEKVLDEICGWLKIGFFSKAIQASITNKIPKEQRLYLVFTPDSERAVVRLGHNQKHVTKFDILPAYAPSSNSDFPNDFRWVFRLRPKTGPPPEERWVLWNADRHLVSLTSKLRGFCAASLLEYKSPKPGEPEMKADQKFYYIYLEMTNHQGESTELRELRMRAADLTARDLRMGIFETPEVFFARHKRGKYLFGKIPCKPGAPSKPAPEKEELDFNLFRLFSDPLQS
;
A
#
# COMPACT_ATOMS: atom_id res chain seq x y z
N MET A 1 38.88 19.86 -48.60
CA MET A 1 39.37 21.17 -48.11
C MET A 1 38.16 22.08 -48.06
N TYR A 2 37.50 22.32 -46.93
CA TYR A 2 37.88 22.15 -45.52
C TYR A 2 36.68 21.58 -44.73
N GLU A 3 37.02 20.84 -43.69
CA GLU A 3 36.18 20.38 -42.58
C GLU A 3 35.69 21.57 -41.74
N GLU A 4 34.57 21.40 -41.03
CA GLU A 4 34.51 21.69 -39.58
C GLU A 4 33.21 21.12 -39.01
N GLU A 5 33.40 20.12 -38.16
CA GLU A 5 32.46 19.54 -37.20
C GLU A 5 32.45 20.45 -35.95
N GLU A 6 31.28 20.72 -35.37
CA GLU A 6 31.19 21.19 -33.99
C GLU A 6 30.31 20.22 -33.20
N GLU A 7 30.98 19.31 -32.50
CA GLU A 7 30.47 18.59 -31.33
C GLU A 7 30.59 19.51 -30.11
N GLU A 8 29.46 19.87 -29.49
CA GLU A 8 29.43 20.41 -28.12
C GLU A 8 28.91 19.33 -27.17
N ASP A 9 29.82 18.47 -26.71
CA ASP A 9 29.64 17.68 -25.49
C ASP A 9 30.04 18.55 -24.29
N SER A 10 29.07 19.20 -23.66
CA SER A 10 29.26 19.83 -22.35
C SER A 10 28.86 18.83 -21.26
N ASP A 11 29.85 18.07 -20.78
CA ASP A 11 29.76 17.22 -19.60
C ASP A 11 29.60 18.11 -18.35
N TYR A 12 28.36 18.30 -17.89
CA TYR A 12 28.06 19.00 -16.65
C TYR A 12 28.42 18.09 -15.47
N GLN A 13 29.68 18.11 -15.04
CA GLN A 13 30.06 17.61 -13.72
C GLN A 13 29.43 18.52 -12.66
N LEU A 14 28.39 18.02 -12.00
CA LEU A 14 27.87 18.61 -10.76
C LEU A 14 28.95 18.50 -9.68
N ASP A 15 29.27 19.63 -9.04
CA ASP A 15 30.21 19.72 -7.93
C ASP A 15 29.82 18.73 -6.81
N ASP A 16 30.77 17.88 -6.39
CA ASP A 16 30.61 16.96 -5.25
C ASP A 16 30.35 17.68 -3.90
N ALA A 17 30.40 19.02 -3.88
CA ALA A 17 30.14 19.85 -2.71
C ALA A 17 28.65 20.02 -2.37
N ASP A 18 27.73 19.66 -3.27
CA ASP A 18 26.27 19.68 -3.02
C ASP A 18 25.72 18.32 -2.53
N ARG A 19 26.59 17.30 -2.39
CA ARG A 19 26.23 16.06 -1.69
C ARG A 19 26.22 16.30 -0.18
N ASP A 20 25.08 16.79 0.29
CA ASP A 20 24.78 16.97 1.71
C ASP A 20 25.03 15.65 2.48
N SER A 21 26.09 15.60 3.28
CA SER A 21 26.45 14.44 4.10
C SER A 21 25.41 14.12 5.19
N ASP A 22 24.45 15.03 5.41
CA ASP A 22 23.29 14.83 6.29
C ASP A 22 22.09 14.16 5.60
N ARG A 23 22.28 13.62 4.39
CA ARG A 23 21.29 12.83 3.62
C ARG A 23 20.73 11.64 4.41
N ASP A 24 21.56 11.01 5.24
CA ASP A 24 21.20 9.89 6.12
C ASP A 24 21.07 10.30 7.61
N SER A 25 21.25 11.58 7.93
CA SER A 25 20.97 12.16 9.25
C SER A 25 19.46 12.33 9.41
N GLU A 26 18.77 11.20 9.44
CA GLU A 26 17.32 11.08 9.45
C GLU A 26 16.75 11.32 10.85
N PRO A 27 15.53 11.86 10.98
CA PRO A 27 14.79 11.70 12.22
C PRO A 27 14.70 10.20 12.53
N ALA A 28 15.25 9.79 13.67
CA ALA A 28 15.17 8.41 14.12
C ALA A 28 13.72 7.94 14.02
N ASP A 29 13.46 6.90 13.22
CA ASP A 29 12.13 6.29 13.07
C ASP A 29 11.75 5.72 14.44
N PRO A 30 10.87 6.39 15.22
CA PRO A 30 10.59 6.00 16.59
C PRO A 30 9.52 4.92 16.64
N GLU A 31 9.29 4.17 15.55
CA GLU A 31 8.36 3.04 15.52
C GLU A 31 8.83 1.95 16.49
N GLN A 32 8.44 2.11 17.76
CA GLN A 32 8.57 1.09 18.78
C GLN A 32 7.73 -0.11 18.37
N GLU A 33 8.31 -1.28 18.55
CA GLU A 33 7.57 -2.53 18.62
C GLU A 33 6.67 -2.47 19.87
N GLY A 34 5.46 -1.97 19.66
CA GLY A 34 4.45 -1.87 20.71
C GLY A 34 4.10 -3.25 21.27
N GLY A 35 3.76 -3.29 22.56
CA GLY A 35 3.18 -4.47 23.17
C GLY A 35 1.80 -4.78 22.57
N THR A 36 1.37 -6.03 22.62
CA THR A 36 0.02 -6.39 22.14
C THR A 36 -1.04 -5.68 22.99
N ARG A 37 -1.86 -4.80 22.40
CA ARG A 37 -3.21 -4.60 22.93
C ARG A 37 -3.90 -5.94 22.77
N SER A 38 -4.05 -6.68 23.87
CA SER A 38 -4.55 -8.05 23.88
C SER A 38 -5.85 -8.15 23.10
N SER A 39 -5.74 -8.57 21.83
CA SER A 39 -6.86 -9.03 21.04
C SER A 39 -7.44 -10.22 21.79
N ASN A 40 -8.74 -10.14 22.09
CA ASN A 40 -9.36 -11.21 22.88
C ASN A 40 -9.29 -12.49 22.05
N THR A 41 -8.94 -13.64 22.63
CA THR A 41 -8.77 -14.92 21.91
C THR A 41 -9.96 -15.28 21.00
N GLN A 42 -11.15 -14.78 21.35
CA GLN A 42 -12.39 -14.92 20.59
C GLN A 42 -12.39 -14.21 19.22
N ASP A 43 -11.54 -13.20 19.00
CA ASP A 43 -11.42 -12.53 17.70
C ASP A 43 -10.60 -13.37 16.73
N HIS A 44 -9.53 -14.02 17.21
CA HIS A 44 -8.71 -14.92 16.39
C HIS A 44 -9.51 -16.13 15.88
N GLU A 45 -10.39 -16.68 16.71
CA GLU A 45 -11.30 -17.78 16.32
C GLU A 45 -12.21 -17.41 15.14
N LYS A 46 -12.49 -16.12 14.97
CA LYS A 46 -13.34 -15.58 13.91
C LYS A 46 -12.57 -15.21 12.65
N TRP A 47 -11.29 -14.87 12.79
CA TRP A 47 -10.44 -14.45 11.68
C TRP A 47 -9.74 -15.62 10.99
N ILE A 48 -9.71 -16.80 11.61
CA ILE A 48 -9.15 -18.01 11.02
C ILE A 48 -10.30 -18.90 10.56
N VAL A 49 -10.12 -19.53 9.40
CA VAL A 49 -11.11 -20.40 8.79
C VAL A 49 -10.51 -21.75 8.47
N ARG A 50 -11.36 -22.78 8.51
CA ARG A 50 -11.03 -24.11 7.98
C ARG A 50 -11.52 -24.21 6.55
N LEU A 51 -10.68 -24.76 5.69
CA LEU A 51 -10.98 -25.04 4.30
C LEU A 51 -11.22 -26.53 4.15
N HIS A 52 -12.34 -26.91 3.53
CA HIS A 52 -12.61 -28.26 3.08
C HIS A 52 -12.78 -28.23 1.57
N PHE A 53 -12.07 -29.09 0.85
CA PHE A 53 -12.06 -29.06 -0.60
C PHE A 53 -11.79 -30.45 -1.20
N MET A 54 -12.18 -30.61 -2.46
CA MET A 54 -11.90 -31.83 -3.23
C MET A 54 -10.70 -31.57 -4.15
N GLN A 55 -9.65 -32.38 -4.00
CA GLN A 55 -8.46 -32.33 -4.85
C GLN A 55 -8.15 -33.73 -5.35
N ASN A 56 -8.05 -33.91 -6.66
CA ASN A 56 -7.81 -35.23 -7.29
C ASN A 56 -8.80 -36.33 -6.85
N GLY A 57 -10.04 -35.96 -6.52
CA GLY A 57 -11.07 -36.90 -6.05
C GLY A 57 -11.02 -37.22 -4.56
N GLU A 58 -10.05 -36.68 -3.81
CA GLU A 58 -9.93 -36.86 -2.36
C GLU A 58 -10.42 -35.62 -1.61
N GLU A 59 -11.12 -35.83 -0.49
CA GLU A 59 -11.43 -34.74 0.43
C GLU A 59 -10.18 -34.36 1.23
N ARG A 60 -9.81 -33.09 1.17
CA ARG A 60 -8.67 -32.51 1.87
C ARG A 60 -9.08 -31.31 2.70
N GLN A 61 -8.22 -30.97 3.64
CA GLN A 61 -8.45 -29.90 4.60
C GLN A 61 -7.21 -29.03 4.74
N GLY A 62 -7.45 -27.75 4.96
CA GLY A 62 -6.43 -26.75 5.26
C GLY A 62 -7.01 -25.63 6.11
N ASN A 63 -6.21 -24.59 6.33
CA ASN A 63 -6.60 -23.36 6.99
C ASN A 63 -6.54 -22.18 6.02
N GLY A 64 -7.18 -21.10 6.39
CA GLY A 64 -6.98 -19.78 5.82
C GLY A 64 -7.23 -18.74 6.91
N PHE A 65 -6.94 -17.48 6.62
CA PHE A 65 -7.25 -16.40 7.54
C PHE A 65 -7.65 -15.14 6.80
N TYR A 66 -8.58 -14.41 7.40
CA TYR A 66 -8.96 -13.10 6.94
C TYR A 66 -7.83 -12.10 7.21
N VAL A 67 -7.54 -11.28 6.20
CA VAL A 67 -6.63 -10.13 6.30
C VAL A 67 -7.43 -8.86 6.01
N ASN A 68 -7.19 -7.82 6.80
CA ASN A 68 -7.90 -6.55 6.67
C ASN A 68 -7.40 -5.78 5.44
N MET A 69 -7.92 -6.13 4.27
CA MET A 69 -7.60 -5.49 2.98
C MET A 69 -8.69 -4.51 2.56
N PRO A 70 -8.35 -3.38 1.89
CA PRO A 70 -9.31 -2.35 1.50
C PRO A 70 -10.13 -2.73 0.24
N HIS A 71 -10.66 -3.95 0.20
CA HIS A 71 -11.56 -4.40 -0.87
C HIS A 71 -12.98 -3.86 -0.63
N PRO A 72 -13.66 -3.29 -1.64
CA PRO A 72 -14.97 -2.65 -1.45
C PRO A 72 -16.10 -3.63 -1.08
N THR A 73 -16.11 -4.82 -1.69
CA THR A 73 -17.28 -5.74 -1.61
C THR A 73 -17.01 -7.12 -1.02
N HIS A 74 -15.75 -7.50 -0.78
CA HIS A 74 -15.38 -8.84 -0.31
C HIS A 74 -14.38 -8.76 0.84
N TYR A 75 -14.48 -9.67 1.80
CA TYR A 75 -13.36 -9.99 2.68
C TYR A 75 -12.33 -10.81 1.89
N VAL A 76 -11.07 -10.65 2.29
CA VAL A 76 -9.93 -11.33 1.68
C VAL A 76 -9.42 -12.37 2.66
N ILE A 77 -9.39 -13.63 2.24
CA ILE A 77 -8.79 -14.73 2.98
C ILE A 77 -7.49 -15.12 2.29
N LEU A 78 -6.39 -15.16 3.02
CA LEU A 78 -5.12 -15.73 2.56
C LEU A 78 -5.03 -17.20 2.99
N THR A 79 -4.40 -18.01 2.15
CA THR A 79 -4.14 -19.44 2.41
C THR A 79 -2.95 -19.90 1.56
N ALA A 80 -2.48 -21.13 1.78
CA ALA A 80 -1.46 -21.76 0.95
C ALA A 80 -2.02 -22.06 -0.45
N GLY A 81 -1.19 -21.95 -1.48
CA GLY A 81 -1.55 -22.21 -2.87
C GLY A 81 -1.97 -23.65 -3.12
N HIS A 82 -1.34 -24.62 -2.45
CA HIS A 82 -1.69 -26.04 -2.58
C HIS A 82 -3.09 -26.39 -2.05
N ASN A 83 -3.68 -25.55 -1.21
CA ASN A 83 -5.06 -25.71 -0.77
C ASN A 83 -6.07 -25.35 -1.87
N LEU A 84 -5.63 -24.68 -2.94
CA LEU A 84 -6.48 -24.13 -4.00
C LEU A 84 -6.16 -24.70 -5.38
N ILE A 85 -4.92 -25.10 -5.62
CA ILE A 85 -4.51 -25.62 -6.93
C ILE A 85 -5.29 -26.89 -7.30
N GLY A 86 -5.88 -26.90 -8.50
CA GLY A 86 -6.70 -28.02 -8.99
C GLY A 86 -8.05 -28.20 -8.27
N VAL A 87 -8.42 -27.30 -7.35
CA VAL A 87 -9.70 -27.32 -6.65
C VAL A 87 -10.78 -26.64 -7.48
N LYS A 88 -12.01 -27.20 -7.48
CA LYS A 88 -13.17 -26.52 -8.06
C LYS A 88 -13.82 -25.64 -7.00
N ARG A 89 -14.17 -24.39 -7.35
CA ARG A 89 -14.78 -23.42 -6.43
C ARG A 89 -16.04 -23.93 -5.74
N GLU A 90 -16.85 -24.70 -6.45
CA GLU A 90 -18.10 -25.26 -5.93
C GLU A 90 -17.86 -26.33 -4.85
N THR A 91 -16.66 -26.90 -4.82
CA THR A 91 -16.25 -27.90 -3.83
C THR A 91 -15.53 -27.30 -2.63
N LEU A 92 -15.08 -26.04 -2.72
CA LEU A 92 -14.43 -25.33 -1.63
C LEU A 92 -15.48 -24.84 -0.63
N LYS A 93 -15.42 -25.36 0.59
CA LYS A 93 -16.24 -24.98 1.73
C LYS A 93 -15.38 -24.30 2.77
N ILE A 94 -15.82 -23.14 3.24
CA ILE A 94 -15.10 -22.32 4.21
C ILE A 94 -15.91 -22.33 5.51
N TYR A 95 -15.29 -22.77 6.60
CA TYR A 95 -15.94 -22.82 7.91
C TYR A 95 -15.26 -21.87 8.88
N SER A 96 -16.04 -21.01 9.52
CA SER A 96 -15.62 -20.15 10.62
C SER A 96 -16.30 -20.59 11.92
N GLU A 97 -15.60 -20.47 13.05
CA GLU A 97 -16.10 -20.73 14.42
C GLU A 97 -16.51 -22.19 14.71
N SER A 98 -17.44 -22.77 13.94
CA SER A 98 -18.03 -24.08 14.19
C SER A 98 -18.29 -24.87 12.90
N PRO A 99 -18.06 -26.20 12.89
CA PRO A 99 -18.42 -27.06 11.76
C PRO A 99 -19.94 -27.19 11.57
N MET A 100 -20.73 -26.84 12.60
CA MET A 100 -22.20 -26.90 12.56
C MET A 100 -22.81 -25.69 11.83
N ASN A 101 -22.05 -24.61 11.69
CA ASN A 101 -22.48 -23.45 10.92
C ASN A 101 -22.46 -23.79 9.42
N PRO A 102 -23.41 -23.26 8.63
CA PRO A 102 -23.36 -23.41 7.18
C PRO A 102 -22.04 -22.88 6.63
N PRO A 103 -21.37 -23.63 5.72
CA PRO A 103 -20.12 -23.15 5.15
C PRO A 103 -20.35 -21.91 4.30
N LEU A 104 -19.43 -20.95 4.42
CA LEU A 104 -19.33 -19.82 3.52
C LEU A 104 -18.86 -20.31 2.16
N ARG A 105 -19.35 -19.66 1.10
CA ARG A 105 -18.97 -19.95 -0.29
C ARG A 105 -17.98 -18.92 -0.78
N ALA A 106 -16.91 -19.37 -1.41
CA ALA A 106 -16.00 -18.52 -2.15
C ALA A 106 -16.74 -17.89 -3.34
N SER A 107 -16.65 -16.56 -3.45
CA SER A 107 -17.10 -15.84 -4.66
C SER A 107 -16.10 -16.05 -5.79
N MET A 108 -14.80 -16.02 -5.46
CA MET A 108 -13.69 -16.27 -6.36
C MET A 108 -12.46 -16.69 -5.54
N PHE A 109 -11.49 -17.32 -6.17
CA PHE A 109 -10.16 -17.51 -5.58
C PHE A 109 -9.07 -17.41 -6.65
N TYR A 110 -7.84 -17.16 -6.19
CA TYR A 110 -6.64 -17.01 -7.01
C TYR A 110 -5.51 -17.82 -6.37
N VAL A 111 -4.57 -18.28 -7.21
CA VAL A 111 -3.35 -19.00 -6.81
C VAL A 111 -2.18 -18.32 -7.48
N SER A 112 -1.04 -18.21 -6.79
CA SER A 112 0.18 -17.64 -7.38
C SER A 112 0.49 -18.30 -8.73
N ALA A 113 0.74 -17.47 -9.75
CA ALA A 113 1.07 -17.99 -11.07
C ALA A 113 2.40 -18.75 -11.08
N ALA A 114 3.36 -18.30 -10.27
CA ALA A 114 4.66 -18.95 -10.11
C ALA A 114 4.49 -20.33 -9.46
N TYR A 115 3.66 -20.43 -8.42
CA TYR A 115 3.34 -21.70 -7.79
C TYR A 115 2.61 -22.66 -8.74
N ALA A 116 1.58 -22.19 -9.44
CA ALA A 116 0.83 -23.00 -10.38
C ALA A 116 1.72 -23.58 -11.51
N LYS A 117 2.83 -22.91 -11.81
CA LYS A 117 3.78 -23.32 -12.86
C LYS A 117 4.92 -24.19 -12.35
N MET A 118 5.55 -23.81 -11.23
CA MET A 118 6.80 -24.40 -10.76
C MET A 118 6.70 -25.12 -9.42
N ASN A 119 5.57 -24.97 -8.71
CA ASN A 119 5.33 -25.58 -7.41
C ASN A 119 6.42 -25.24 -6.36
N GLN A 120 6.94 -24.01 -6.40
CA GLN A 120 7.96 -23.52 -5.47
C GLN A 120 7.35 -23.09 -4.13
N GLU A 121 7.95 -23.52 -3.03
CA GLU A 121 7.40 -23.30 -1.68
C GLU A 121 7.26 -21.83 -1.30
N GLU A 122 8.20 -20.97 -1.74
CA GLU A 122 8.12 -19.53 -1.48
C GLU A 122 6.91 -18.87 -2.16
N ASP A 123 6.40 -19.47 -3.23
CA ASP A 123 5.25 -19.00 -3.99
C ASP A 123 3.94 -19.70 -3.59
N ASP A 124 3.96 -20.59 -2.61
CA ASP A 124 2.82 -21.40 -2.19
C ASP A 124 1.78 -20.59 -1.38
N TYR A 125 1.11 -19.67 -2.08
CA TYR A 125 0.04 -18.84 -1.56
C TYR A 125 -1.12 -18.68 -2.55
N GLY A 126 -2.26 -18.28 -1.99
CA GLY A 126 -3.44 -17.90 -2.76
C GLY A 126 -4.42 -17.08 -1.94
N VAL A 127 -5.47 -16.62 -2.64
CA VAL A 127 -6.49 -15.72 -2.09
C VAL A 127 -7.86 -16.29 -2.32
N ILE A 128 -8.74 -16.21 -1.33
CA ILE A 128 -10.16 -16.51 -1.45
C ILE A 128 -10.96 -15.25 -1.14
N LEU A 129 -11.96 -14.95 -1.97
CA LEU A 129 -12.89 -13.83 -1.76
C LEU A 129 -14.23 -14.32 -1.22
N VAL A 130 -14.68 -13.72 -0.12
CA VAL A 130 -15.98 -13.97 0.50
C VAL A 130 -16.74 -12.65 0.56
N LYS A 131 -18.02 -12.64 0.18
CA LYS A 131 -18.82 -11.41 0.15
C LYS A 131 -18.88 -10.77 1.55
N LYS A 132 -18.70 -9.45 1.62
CA LYS A 132 -18.79 -8.71 2.89
C LYS A 132 -20.21 -8.75 3.44
N ASP A 133 -20.31 -8.86 4.76
CA ASP A 133 -21.50 -8.47 5.51
C ASP A 133 -21.46 -6.95 5.69
N PRO A 134 -22.45 -6.20 5.16
CA PRO A 134 -22.51 -4.74 5.32
C PRO A 134 -22.52 -4.28 6.78
N SER A 135 -22.97 -5.13 7.72
CA SER A 135 -22.96 -4.84 9.16
C SER A 135 -21.57 -4.95 9.79
N ARG A 136 -20.61 -5.59 9.10
CA ARG A 136 -19.25 -5.86 9.55
C ARG A 136 -18.24 -5.55 8.45
N PRO A 137 -18.09 -4.31 8.00
CA PRO A 137 -17.34 -3.99 6.78
C PRO A 137 -15.83 -4.34 6.81
N PHE A 138 -15.27 -4.63 7.99
CA PHE A 138 -13.86 -4.96 8.21
C PHE A 138 -13.74 -6.23 9.04
N TRP A 139 -12.80 -7.09 8.67
CA TRP A 139 -12.64 -8.41 9.27
C TRP A 139 -11.25 -8.99 8.98
N GLY A 140 -10.57 -9.51 10.00
CA GLY A 140 -9.25 -10.15 9.87
C GLY A 140 -8.10 -9.47 10.61
N PHE A 141 -6.94 -10.11 10.48
CA PHE A 141 -5.63 -9.66 10.96
C PHE A 141 -5.18 -8.39 10.25
N GLY A 142 -4.34 -7.60 10.92
CA GLY A 142 -3.62 -6.52 10.26
C GLY A 142 -2.55 -7.04 9.29
N PHE A 143 -2.02 -6.15 8.47
CA PHE A 143 -0.82 -6.41 7.67
C PHE A 143 0.04 -5.15 7.61
N ALA A 144 1.34 -5.34 7.40
CA ALA A 144 2.30 -4.25 7.23
C ALA A 144 3.34 -4.63 6.18
N LEU A 145 3.31 -3.98 5.02
CA LEU A 145 4.27 -4.20 3.93
C LEU A 145 5.72 -3.97 4.41
N LYS A 146 5.94 -3.04 5.35
CA LYS A 146 7.25 -2.80 5.97
C LYS A 146 7.86 -4.07 6.58
N LEU A 147 7.06 -4.89 7.28
CA LEU A 147 7.54 -6.16 7.84
C LEU A 147 7.93 -7.18 6.75
N GLY A 148 7.41 -7.00 5.54
CA GLY A 148 7.84 -7.72 4.34
C GLY A 148 9.24 -7.33 3.84
N HIS A 149 9.82 -6.24 4.35
CA HIS A 149 11.18 -5.78 4.05
C HIS A 149 12.14 -5.87 5.25
N ASP A 150 11.62 -5.82 6.48
CA ASP A 150 12.42 -5.81 7.70
C ASP A 150 13.18 -7.13 7.94
N GLU A 151 14.27 -7.09 8.69
CA GLU A 151 14.92 -8.32 9.18
C GLU A 151 14.12 -8.87 10.36
N LEU A 152 13.62 -10.10 10.24
CA LEU A 152 12.75 -10.74 11.24
C LEU A 152 13.45 -11.87 12.00
N VAL A 153 14.71 -12.20 11.71
CA VAL A 153 15.48 -13.20 12.47
C VAL A 153 15.45 -12.89 13.98
N ASN A 154 15.26 -13.93 14.78
CA ASN A 154 15.08 -13.90 16.24
C ASN A 154 13.81 -13.20 16.76
N ARG A 155 12.90 -12.75 15.88
CA ARG A 155 11.60 -12.20 16.31
C ARG A 155 10.68 -13.32 16.77
N GLU A 156 9.89 -13.02 17.81
CA GLU A 156 8.83 -13.92 18.27
C GLU A 156 7.68 -13.96 17.27
N LEU A 157 7.28 -15.18 16.91
CA LEU A 157 6.21 -15.45 15.96
C LEU A 157 5.18 -16.38 16.58
N VAL A 158 3.93 -16.20 16.17
CA VAL A 158 2.82 -17.08 16.53
C VAL A 158 2.18 -17.63 15.27
N VAL A 159 1.98 -18.95 15.22
CA VAL A 159 1.19 -19.60 14.18
C VAL A 159 -0.12 -20.08 14.79
N TYR A 160 -1.22 -19.55 14.28
CA TYR A 160 -2.55 -19.96 14.71
C TYR A 160 -3.16 -20.95 13.74
N GLY A 161 -3.77 -22.03 14.23
CA GLY A 161 -4.48 -22.98 13.40
C GLY A 161 -5.74 -23.48 14.06
N LEU A 162 -6.74 -23.85 13.25
CA LEU A 162 -7.92 -24.54 13.73
C LEU A 162 -7.71 -26.04 13.67
N THR A 163 -7.75 -26.70 14.83
CA THR A 163 -7.85 -28.15 14.91
C THR A 163 -9.32 -28.56 15.05
N GLN A 164 -9.71 -29.67 14.44
CA GLN A 164 -11.08 -30.16 14.53
C GLN A 164 -11.20 -31.06 15.77
N SER A 165 -12.15 -30.73 16.63
CA SER A 165 -12.69 -31.66 17.62
C SER A 165 -14.03 -32.21 17.13
N THR A 166 -14.61 -33.17 17.86
CA THR A 166 -15.87 -33.84 17.50
C THR A 166 -17.04 -32.86 17.27
N TYR A 167 -17.07 -31.72 17.98
CA TYR A 167 -18.21 -30.80 17.95
C TYR A 167 -17.85 -29.32 17.74
N SER A 168 -16.56 -28.97 17.72
CA SER A 168 -16.11 -27.59 17.54
C SER A 168 -14.74 -27.51 16.89
N TYR A 169 -14.42 -26.36 16.33
CA TYR A 169 -13.04 -26.03 16.03
C TYR A 169 -12.37 -25.49 17.29
N LYS A 170 -11.16 -25.96 17.56
CA LYS A 170 -10.32 -25.46 18.65
C LYS A 170 -9.19 -24.66 18.05
N LEU A 171 -9.14 -23.36 18.38
CA LEU A 171 -7.99 -22.53 18.08
C LEU A 171 -6.77 -23.05 18.85
N THR A 172 -5.70 -23.29 18.11
CA THR A 172 -4.41 -23.71 18.64
C THR A 172 -3.37 -22.69 18.21
N ALA A 173 -2.55 -22.24 19.15
CA ALA A 173 -1.45 -21.35 18.89
C ALA A 173 -0.13 -22.09 19.13
N SER A 174 0.80 -21.96 18.19
CA SER A 174 2.17 -22.42 18.31
C SER A 174 3.09 -21.21 18.34
N PHE A 175 3.87 -21.09 19.42
CA PHE A 175 4.78 -19.98 19.64
C PHE A 175 6.21 -20.42 19.31
N GLY A 176 6.99 -19.54 18.70
CA GLY A 176 8.40 -19.78 18.44
C GLY A 176 9.10 -18.52 17.93
N THR A 177 10.27 -18.72 17.35
CA THR A 177 11.13 -17.65 16.84
C THR A 177 11.38 -17.84 15.35
N CYS A 178 11.53 -16.73 14.63
CA CYS A 178 12.07 -16.74 13.27
C CYS A 178 13.55 -17.14 13.33
N GLU A 179 13.92 -18.20 12.61
CA GLU A 179 15.31 -18.66 12.50
C GLU A 179 15.99 -18.09 11.26
N ASP A 180 15.25 -18.04 10.15
CA ASP A 180 15.74 -17.46 8.89
C ASP A 180 14.66 -16.58 8.24
N CYS A 181 15.10 -15.52 7.58
CA CYS A 181 14.27 -14.48 6.98
C CYS A 181 14.73 -14.21 5.54
N MET A 182 14.33 -15.11 4.64
CA MET A 182 14.57 -14.94 3.22
C MET A 182 13.65 -13.87 2.63
N SER A 183 13.95 -13.43 1.41
CA SER A 183 13.16 -12.39 0.73
C SER A 183 11.69 -12.78 0.56
N ASN A 184 11.39 -14.04 0.22
CA ASN A 184 10.03 -14.52 -0.08
C ASN A 184 9.50 -15.58 0.92
N GLN A 185 10.30 -16.00 1.89
CA GLN A 185 9.94 -17.08 2.82
C GLN A 185 10.53 -16.82 4.21
N LEU A 186 9.79 -17.22 5.25
CA LEU A 186 10.29 -17.25 6.61
C LEU A 186 10.45 -18.71 7.05
N GLU A 187 11.52 -19.00 7.80
CA GLU A 187 11.69 -20.26 8.52
C GLU A 187 11.64 -20.00 10.03
N TYR A 188 10.96 -20.87 10.76
CA TYR A 188 10.74 -20.67 12.19
C TYR A 188 10.73 -21.96 12.99
N LYS A 189 11.22 -21.84 14.22
CA LYS A 189 11.36 -22.94 15.17
C LYS A 189 10.13 -23.05 16.06
N LEU A 190 9.09 -23.68 15.53
CA LEU A 190 7.88 -24.03 16.28
C LEU A 190 7.30 -25.34 15.77
N LYS A 191 6.51 -26.00 16.64
CA LYS A 191 5.83 -27.23 16.28
C LYS A 191 4.48 -26.90 15.65
N THR A 192 4.33 -27.19 14.36
CA THR A 192 3.05 -27.17 13.65
C THR A 192 2.51 -28.59 13.50
N ASN A 193 1.19 -28.75 13.55
CA ASN A 193 0.55 -30.03 13.28
C ASN A 193 0.14 -30.12 11.80
N LYS A 194 0.03 -31.36 11.28
CA LYS A 194 -0.55 -31.60 9.96
C LYS A 194 -1.93 -30.95 9.88
N GLY A 195 -2.18 -30.25 8.77
CA GLY A 195 -3.42 -29.51 8.53
C GLY A 195 -3.34 -28.02 8.82
N PHE A 196 -2.22 -27.49 9.35
CA PHE A 196 -2.03 -26.05 9.57
C PHE A 196 -1.75 -25.26 8.30
N SER A 197 -1.55 -25.92 7.15
CA SER A 197 -1.32 -25.24 5.88
C SER A 197 -2.36 -24.13 5.62
N GLY A 198 -1.87 -22.94 5.28
CA GLY A 198 -2.63 -21.72 5.06
C GLY A 198 -2.92 -20.92 6.33
N SER A 199 -2.43 -21.35 7.50
CA SER A 199 -2.51 -20.60 8.75
C SER A 199 -1.73 -19.28 8.71
N PRO A 200 -2.16 -18.25 9.44
CA PRO A 200 -1.40 -17.02 9.59
C PRO A 200 -0.18 -17.26 10.48
N VAL A 201 0.95 -16.71 10.06
CA VAL A 201 2.10 -16.43 10.91
C VAL A 201 2.03 -14.96 11.29
N THR A 202 1.99 -14.67 12.58
CA THR A 202 1.72 -13.33 13.09
C THR A 202 2.78 -12.87 14.07
N MET A 203 2.93 -11.55 14.19
CA MET A 203 3.64 -10.89 15.28
C MET A 203 2.93 -9.59 15.67
N PRO A 204 3.19 -9.04 16.87
CA PRO A 204 2.72 -7.72 17.26
C PRO A 204 3.39 -6.64 16.39
N TYR A 205 2.60 -5.67 15.91
CA TYR A 205 3.14 -4.47 15.26
C TYR A 205 2.16 -3.31 15.45
N LYS A 206 2.68 -2.18 15.98
CA LYS A 206 1.88 -0.99 16.34
C LYS A 206 0.64 -1.36 17.17
N ASP A 207 0.84 -2.15 18.22
CA ASP A 207 -0.22 -2.66 19.10
C ASP A 207 -1.31 -3.53 18.43
N ASN A 208 -1.06 -4.05 17.21
CA ASN A 208 -2.01 -4.89 16.48
C ASN A 208 -1.40 -6.24 16.09
N GLU A 209 -2.21 -7.30 16.13
CA GLU A 209 -1.86 -8.60 15.55
C GLU A 209 -1.79 -8.51 14.03
N THR A 210 -0.55 -8.66 13.54
CA THR A 210 -0.21 -8.41 12.15
C THR A 210 0.29 -9.71 11.52
N ALA A 211 -0.35 -10.11 10.43
CA ALA A 211 0.10 -11.26 9.64
C ALA A 211 1.35 -10.87 8.83
N VAL A 212 2.40 -11.69 8.95
CA VAL A 212 3.69 -11.48 8.28
C VAL A 212 4.04 -12.59 7.29
N ALA A 213 3.44 -13.77 7.44
CA ALA A 213 3.58 -14.87 6.49
C ALA A 213 2.34 -15.79 6.46
N ILE A 214 2.25 -16.60 5.42
CA ILE A 214 1.25 -17.65 5.23
C ILE A 214 1.97 -18.99 5.43
N HIS A 215 1.65 -19.72 6.50
CA HIS A 215 2.25 -21.02 6.77
C HIS A 215 1.89 -22.00 5.65
N ASN A 216 2.88 -22.69 5.09
CA ASN A 216 2.67 -23.61 3.96
C ASN A 216 3.39 -24.96 4.14
N TYR A 217 4.52 -24.99 4.84
CA TYR A 217 5.26 -26.23 5.09
C TYR A 217 5.53 -26.43 6.58
N GLY A 218 5.20 -27.62 7.08
CA GLY A 218 5.37 -28.00 8.48
C GLY A 218 6.72 -28.62 8.79
N HIS A 219 7.06 -28.68 10.08
CA HIS A 219 8.28 -29.33 10.57
C HIS A 219 8.24 -30.84 10.30
N ASN A 220 9.14 -31.33 9.43
CA ASN A 220 9.52 -32.75 9.40
C ASN A 220 10.75 -32.95 10.30
N SER A 221 11.12 -34.19 10.65
CA SER A 221 12.17 -34.48 11.65
C SER A 221 13.53 -33.82 11.41
N GLU A 222 13.78 -33.25 10.22
CA GLU A 222 14.99 -32.51 9.86
C GLU A 222 14.75 -31.08 9.34
N ASP A 223 13.50 -30.66 9.08
CA ASP A 223 13.18 -29.40 8.37
C ASP A 223 12.42 -28.42 9.27
N LEU A 224 12.84 -27.15 9.34
CA LEU A 224 12.08 -26.09 10.01
C LEU A 224 10.72 -25.84 9.34
N ALA A 225 9.76 -25.34 10.12
CA ALA A 225 8.47 -24.93 9.57
C ALA A 225 8.65 -23.63 8.78
N ARG A 226 7.90 -23.48 7.67
CA ARG A 226 8.08 -22.39 6.71
C ARG A 226 6.75 -21.73 6.36
N GLY A 227 6.84 -20.47 5.95
CA GLY A 227 5.70 -19.74 5.39
C GLY A 227 6.12 -18.75 4.32
N THR A 228 5.29 -18.60 3.28
CA THR A 228 5.45 -17.52 2.29
C THR A 228 5.32 -16.18 2.99
N ARG A 229 6.32 -15.32 2.79
CA ARG A 229 6.37 -14.00 3.41
C ARG A 229 5.40 -13.03 2.73
N ILE A 230 4.64 -12.26 3.51
CA ILE A 230 3.76 -11.20 2.98
C ILE A 230 4.62 -9.96 2.69
N ASN A 231 5.27 -9.98 1.52
CA ASN A 231 6.18 -8.93 1.06
C ASN A 231 5.61 -8.16 -0.14
N GLU A 232 6.42 -7.30 -0.75
CA GLU A 232 6.03 -6.53 -1.94
C GLU A 232 5.61 -7.43 -3.11
N LYS A 233 6.34 -8.52 -3.39
CA LYS A 233 6.03 -9.46 -4.48
C LYS A 233 4.62 -10.03 -4.30
N VAL A 234 4.33 -10.53 -3.10
CA VAL A 234 3.05 -11.14 -2.75
C VAL A 234 1.92 -10.10 -2.76
N LEU A 235 2.12 -8.93 -2.14
CA LEU A 235 1.10 -7.89 -2.08
C LEU A 235 0.82 -7.26 -3.45
N ASP A 236 1.82 -7.10 -4.32
CA ASP A 236 1.65 -6.58 -5.67
C ASP A 236 0.77 -7.53 -6.51
N GLU A 237 1.03 -8.84 -6.45
CA GLU A 237 0.22 -9.84 -7.17
C GLU A 237 -1.22 -9.89 -6.63
N ILE A 238 -1.38 -9.91 -5.29
CA ILE A 238 -2.70 -9.89 -4.65
C ILE A 238 -3.47 -8.63 -5.04
N CYS A 239 -2.87 -7.45 -4.94
CA CYS A 239 -3.51 -6.20 -5.34
C CYS A 239 -3.88 -6.20 -6.83
N GLY A 240 -3.04 -6.80 -7.68
CA GLY A 240 -3.30 -7.01 -9.09
C GLY A 240 -4.52 -7.90 -9.39
N TRP A 241 -4.69 -9.00 -8.65
CA TRP A 241 -5.88 -9.86 -8.74
C TRP A 241 -7.13 -9.15 -8.26
N LEU A 242 -7.02 -8.46 -7.13
CA LEU A 242 -8.16 -7.86 -6.44
C LEU A 242 -8.54 -6.48 -6.97
N LYS A 243 -7.72 -5.91 -7.86
CA LYS A 243 -7.85 -4.53 -8.36
C LYS A 243 -7.93 -3.52 -7.21
N ILE A 244 -7.13 -3.76 -6.18
CA ILE A 244 -6.98 -2.87 -5.02
C ILE A 244 -5.78 -1.97 -5.24
N GLY A 245 -5.92 -0.70 -4.89
CA GLY A 245 -4.89 0.32 -5.09
C GLY A 245 -4.98 1.00 -6.45
N PHE A 246 -3.98 1.83 -6.73
CA PHE A 246 -3.99 2.70 -7.90
C PHE A 246 -2.70 2.53 -8.70
N PHE A 247 -2.81 1.89 -9.86
CA PHE A 247 -1.66 1.57 -10.70
C PHE A 247 -1.45 2.61 -11.79
N SER A 248 -0.18 2.92 -12.10
CA SER A 248 0.23 3.87 -13.14
C SER A 248 -0.52 5.22 -13.06
N LYS A 249 -0.54 5.81 -11.86
CA LYS A 249 -1.19 7.11 -11.60
C LYS A 249 -0.20 8.24 -11.48
N ALA A 250 -0.54 9.40 -12.02
CA ALA A 250 0.11 10.65 -11.68
C ALA A 250 -0.61 11.32 -10.52
N ILE A 251 0.14 11.99 -9.63
CA ILE A 251 -0.44 12.83 -8.59
C ILE A 251 -0.65 14.21 -9.18
N GLN A 252 -1.92 14.56 -9.40
CA GLN A 252 -2.32 15.79 -10.04
C GLN A 252 -2.97 16.73 -9.01
N ALA A 253 -2.40 17.92 -8.81
CA ALA A 253 -3.03 19.01 -8.10
C ALA A 253 -4.07 19.69 -9.02
N SER A 254 -5.35 19.52 -8.74
CA SER A 254 -6.41 20.33 -9.36
C SER A 254 -7.74 20.12 -8.64
N ILE A 255 -8.51 21.19 -8.49
CA ILE A 255 -9.82 21.18 -7.82
C ILE A 255 -10.95 20.89 -8.83
N THR A 256 -10.70 21.03 -10.14
CA THR A 256 -11.78 20.98 -11.15
C THR A 256 -11.36 20.32 -12.47
N ASN A 257 -12.30 19.59 -13.05
CA ASN A 257 -12.19 19.01 -14.39
C ASN A 257 -12.22 20.04 -15.51
N LYS A 258 -12.62 21.27 -15.20
CA LYS A 258 -12.81 22.34 -16.19
C LYS A 258 -11.49 22.91 -16.71
N ILE A 259 -10.37 22.61 -16.07
CA ILE A 259 -9.05 23.12 -16.48
C ILE A 259 -8.42 22.14 -17.47
N PRO A 260 -7.94 22.60 -18.63
CA PRO A 260 -7.24 21.78 -19.62
C PRO A 260 -6.04 21.03 -19.02
N LYS A 261 -5.63 19.90 -19.59
CA LYS A 261 -4.61 19.03 -18.98
C LYS A 261 -3.24 19.72 -18.87
N GLU A 262 -2.90 20.45 -19.92
CA GLU A 262 -1.74 21.30 -20.11
C GLU A 262 -1.64 22.44 -19.09
N GLN A 263 -2.71 22.78 -18.37
CA GLN A 263 -2.75 23.84 -17.36
C GLN A 263 -2.85 23.31 -15.92
N ARG A 264 -2.64 22.01 -15.71
CA ARG A 264 -2.71 21.37 -14.37
C ARG A 264 -1.31 21.19 -13.79
N LEU A 265 -1.24 21.10 -12.47
CA LEU A 265 0.00 20.85 -11.75
C LEU A 265 0.12 19.36 -11.40
N TYR A 266 1.35 18.85 -11.49
CA TYR A 266 1.68 17.46 -11.23
C TYR A 266 2.89 17.38 -10.30
N LEU A 267 2.89 16.41 -9.39
CA LEU A 267 4.09 16.05 -8.62
C LEU A 267 4.98 15.18 -9.52
N VAL A 268 6.21 15.62 -9.75
CA VAL A 268 7.13 14.98 -10.70
C VAL A 268 8.52 14.83 -10.07
N PHE A 269 9.14 13.68 -10.29
CA PHE A 269 10.57 13.45 -10.08
C PHE A 269 11.28 13.64 -11.42
N THR A 270 12.16 14.64 -11.49
CA THR A 270 13.00 14.92 -12.66
C THR A 270 14.31 14.13 -12.55
N PRO A 271 14.96 13.78 -13.68
CA PRO A 271 16.24 13.04 -13.64
C PRO A 271 17.34 13.77 -12.87
N ASP A 272 17.32 15.11 -12.92
CA ASP A 272 18.37 15.97 -12.36
C ASP A 272 18.06 16.44 -10.93
N SER A 273 16.98 15.93 -10.31
CA SER A 273 16.59 16.32 -8.96
C SER A 273 16.40 15.12 -8.05
N GLU A 274 17.03 15.18 -6.88
CA GLU A 274 16.83 14.21 -5.80
C GLU A 274 15.47 14.38 -5.09
N ARG A 275 14.70 15.42 -5.46
CA ARG A 275 13.44 15.78 -4.81
C ARG A 275 12.34 15.92 -5.87
N ALA A 276 11.10 15.68 -5.45
CA ALA A 276 9.95 15.95 -6.29
C ALA A 276 9.72 17.46 -6.42
N VAL A 277 9.35 17.87 -7.63
CA VAL A 277 8.98 19.24 -7.96
C VAL A 277 7.52 19.30 -8.40
N VAL A 278 6.96 20.50 -8.34
CA VAL A 278 5.66 20.82 -8.94
C VAL A 278 5.88 21.22 -10.39
N ARG A 279 5.28 20.48 -11.33
CA ARG A 279 5.38 20.76 -12.76
C ARG A 279 4.04 21.13 -13.38
N LEU A 280 4.04 22.14 -14.25
CA LEU A 280 2.88 22.47 -15.09
C LEU A 280 2.78 21.54 -16.30
N GLY A 281 1.57 21.08 -16.56
CA GLY A 281 1.17 20.41 -17.79
C GLY A 281 1.39 18.91 -17.80
N HIS A 282 0.51 18.21 -18.52
CA HIS A 282 0.58 16.76 -18.69
C HIS A 282 1.38 16.38 -19.93
N ASN A 283 2.72 16.31 -19.81
CA ASN A 283 3.56 15.69 -20.82
C ASN A 283 3.82 14.23 -20.44
N GLN A 284 3.31 13.27 -21.21
CA GLN A 284 3.48 11.83 -20.94
C GLN A 284 4.96 11.42 -20.78
N LYS A 285 5.89 12.09 -21.48
CA LYS A 285 7.31 11.80 -21.37
C LYS A 285 7.91 12.28 -20.04
N HIS A 286 7.28 13.21 -19.33
CA HIS A 286 7.85 13.87 -18.15
C HIS A 286 7.02 13.67 -16.88
N VAL A 287 5.73 13.36 -16.99
CA VAL A 287 4.88 13.09 -15.83
C VAL A 287 5.33 11.80 -15.14
N THR A 288 5.61 11.89 -13.84
CA THR A 288 5.89 10.73 -13.01
C THR A 288 4.64 9.91 -12.76
N LYS A 289 4.78 8.58 -12.83
CA LYS A 289 3.72 7.62 -12.55
C LYS A 289 4.09 6.81 -11.32
N PHE A 290 3.06 6.48 -10.55
CA PHE A 290 3.17 5.75 -9.30
C PHE A 290 2.22 4.55 -9.32
N ASP A 291 2.67 3.45 -8.74
CA ASP A 291 1.80 2.41 -8.20
C ASP A 291 1.56 2.74 -6.72
N ILE A 292 0.31 2.87 -6.32
CA ILE A 292 -0.10 3.27 -4.98
C ILE A 292 -0.78 2.07 -4.33
N LEU A 293 -0.07 1.47 -3.39
CA LEU A 293 -0.40 0.17 -2.82
C LEU A 293 -0.78 0.30 -1.35
N PRO A 294 -1.73 -0.51 -0.84
CA PRO A 294 -1.95 -0.64 0.59
C PRO A 294 -0.65 -1.09 1.26
N ALA A 295 -0.23 -0.37 2.30
CA ALA A 295 1.03 -0.60 2.99
C ALA A 295 0.82 -1.06 4.44
N TYR A 296 -0.28 -0.63 5.05
CA TYR A 296 -0.62 -1.00 6.41
C TYR A 296 -2.13 -0.97 6.61
N ALA A 297 -2.62 -1.92 7.39
CA ALA A 297 -3.93 -1.87 8.00
C ALA A 297 -3.86 -2.51 9.40
N PRO A 298 -4.52 -1.91 10.41
CA PRO A 298 -4.63 -2.53 11.72
C PRO A 298 -5.56 -3.76 11.68
N SER A 299 -5.56 -4.55 12.75
CA SER A 299 -6.52 -5.63 12.93
C SER A 299 -7.94 -5.09 13.14
N SER A 300 -8.95 -5.91 12.88
CA SER A 300 -10.35 -5.46 12.84
C SER A 300 -10.97 -5.13 14.20
N ASN A 301 -10.30 -5.46 15.29
CA ASN A 301 -10.70 -5.10 16.66
C ASN A 301 -10.04 -3.80 17.16
N SER A 302 -9.26 -3.13 16.31
CA SER A 302 -8.74 -1.80 16.63
C SER A 302 -9.88 -0.77 16.71
N ASP A 303 -9.67 0.30 17.47
CA ASP A 303 -10.61 1.43 17.58
C ASP A 303 -10.84 2.13 16.23
N PHE A 304 -9.93 1.90 15.27
CA PHE A 304 -9.89 2.53 13.95
C PHE A 304 -9.61 1.49 12.85
N PRO A 305 -10.51 0.52 12.60
CA PRO A 305 -10.24 -0.63 11.72
C PRO A 305 -10.07 -0.28 10.23
N ASN A 306 -10.09 1.01 9.89
CA ASN A 306 -10.07 1.56 8.54
C ASN A 306 -8.90 2.51 8.31
N ASP A 307 -7.93 2.54 9.23
CA ASP A 307 -6.75 3.37 9.08
C ASP A 307 -5.74 2.76 8.10
N PHE A 308 -6.16 2.69 6.83
CA PHE A 308 -5.32 2.22 5.75
C PHE A 308 -4.25 3.25 5.43
N ARG A 309 -2.99 2.80 5.45
CA ARG A 309 -1.87 3.58 4.92
C ARG A 309 -1.44 3.05 3.58
N TRP A 310 -0.97 3.95 2.74
CA TRP A 310 -0.63 3.71 1.34
C TRP A 310 0.81 4.11 1.10
N VAL A 311 1.53 3.30 0.34
CA VAL A 311 2.85 3.65 -0.16
C VAL A 311 2.75 3.99 -1.63
N PHE A 312 3.64 4.88 -2.06
CA PHE A 312 3.74 5.29 -3.44
C PHE A 312 5.06 4.75 -3.97
N ARG A 313 4.97 3.87 -4.95
CA ARG A 313 6.10 3.25 -5.63
C ARG A 313 6.24 3.86 -7.01
N LEU A 314 7.40 4.43 -7.30
CA LEU A 314 7.73 4.94 -8.61
C LEU A 314 7.58 3.83 -9.66
N ARG A 315 6.77 4.10 -10.69
CA ARG A 315 6.61 3.21 -11.83
C ARG A 315 7.69 3.54 -12.86
N PRO A 316 8.59 2.60 -13.22
CA PRO A 316 9.56 2.86 -14.27
C PRO A 316 8.84 3.11 -15.60
N LYS A 317 9.36 4.06 -16.39
CA LYS A 317 8.87 4.31 -17.76
C LYS A 317 9.23 3.15 -18.69
N THR A 318 10.44 2.62 -18.52
CA THR A 318 11.02 1.51 -19.28
C THR A 318 11.97 0.72 -18.37
N GLY A 319 12.06 -0.58 -18.57
CA GLY A 319 13.02 -1.43 -17.84
C GLY A 319 12.57 -1.84 -16.43
N PRO A 320 13.50 -2.39 -15.63
CA PRO A 320 13.21 -2.83 -14.27
C PRO A 320 12.90 -1.63 -13.35
N PRO A 321 12.22 -1.87 -12.21
CA PRO A 321 12.03 -0.84 -11.19
C PRO A 321 13.38 -0.27 -10.72
N PRO A 322 13.49 1.05 -10.51
CA PRO A 322 14.69 1.64 -9.93
C PRO A 322 14.86 1.18 -8.48
N GLU A 323 16.10 1.22 -7.99
CA GLU A 323 16.40 0.88 -6.59
C GLU A 323 15.73 1.88 -5.63
N GLU A 324 15.95 3.17 -5.84
CA GLU A 324 15.19 4.25 -5.19
C GLU A 324 13.82 4.39 -5.86
N ARG A 325 12.80 3.78 -5.26
CA ARG A 325 11.44 3.76 -5.83
C ARG A 325 10.35 4.12 -4.84
N TRP A 326 10.61 4.10 -3.54
CA TRP A 326 9.60 4.44 -2.56
C TRP A 326 9.58 5.95 -2.35
N VAL A 327 8.40 6.56 -2.43
CA VAL A 327 8.26 7.98 -2.09
C VAL A 327 8.39 8.15 -0.59
N LEU A 328 9.38 8.94 -0.18
CA LEU A 328 9.59 9.37 1.19
C LEU A 328 8.95 10.74 1.40
N TRP A 329 7.99 10.81 2.34
CA TRP A 329 7.29 12.03 2.67
C TRP A 329 7.92 12.70 3.90
N ASN A 330 8.82 13.66 3.69
CA ASN A 330 9.48 14.35 4.79
C ASN A 330 8.75 15.65 5.12
N ALA A 331 7.80 15.54 6.06
CA ALA A 331 6.93 16.64 6.44
C ALA A 331 7.68 17.79 7.13
N ASP A 332 8.73 17.48 7.89
CA ASP A 332 9.52 18.44 8.67
C ASP A 332 10.42 19.28 7.79
N ARG A 333 11.03 18.69 6.76
CA ARG A 333 11.86 19.41 5.79
C ARG A 333 11.08 19.93 4.59
N HIS A 334 9.76 19.78 4.58
CA HIS A 334 8.90 20.15 3.45
C HIS A 334 9.41 19.62 2.11
N LEU A 335 9.78 18.34 2.07
CA LEU A 335 10.31 17.71 0.86
C LEU A 335 9.70 16.34 0.63
N VAL A 336 9.71 15.95 -0.64
CA VAL A 336 9.31 14.62 -1.09
C VAL A 336 10.48 14.09 -1.91
N SER A 337 11.02 12.93 -1.52
CA SER A 337 12.18 12.31 -2.18
C SER A 337 11.89 10.84 -2.51
N LEU A 338 12.83 10.17 -3.17
CA LEU A 338 12.81 8.73 -3.33
C LEU A 338 13.77 8.07 -2.34
N THR A 339 13.48 6.83 -1.97
CA THR A 339 14.35 6.00 -1.15
C THR A 339 14.26 4.54 -1.59
N SER A 340 15.33 3.79 -1.35
CA SER A 340 15.38 2.34 -1.59
C SER A 340 14.75 1.53 -0.46
N LYS A 341 14.64 2.12 0.74
CA LYS A 341 14.14 1.46 1.94
C LYS A 341 12.72 1.90 2.27
N LEU A 342 11.81 0.94 2.46
CA LEU A 342 10.47 1.25 2.90
C LEU A 342 10.46 1.58 4.40
N ARG A 343 10.13 2.83 4.73
CA ARG A 343 10.17 3.40 6.09
C ARG A 343 8.76 3.82 6.54
N GLY A 344 8.57 4.12 7.83
CA GLY A 344 7.30 4.66 8.34
C GLY A 344 6.83 5.91 7.55
N PHE A 345 7.77 6.82 7.26
CA PHE A 345 7.53 8.03 6.47
C PHE A 345 7.25 7.80 4.97
N CYS A 346 7.30 6.57 4.47
CA CYS A 346 6.86 6.24 3.11
C CYS A 346 5.33 6.03 3.03
N ALA A 347 4.69 5.81 4.18
CA ALA A 347 3.27 5.51 4.27
C ALA A 347 2.44 6.79 4.51
N ALA A 348 1.43 7.01 3.68
CA ALA A 348 0.52 8.16 3.77
C ALA A 348 -0.95 7.70 3.80
N SER A 349 -1.83 8.48 4.41
CA SER A 349 -3.28 8.25 4.37
C SER A 349 -3.90 8.95 3.17
N LEU A 350 -4.86 8.28 2.52
CA LEU A 350 -5.66 8.85 1.45
C LEU A 350 -7.09 9.09 1.93
N LEU A 351 -7.51 10.35 2.03
CA LEU A 351 -8.88 10.72 2.42
C LEU A 351 -9.66 11.25 1.22
N GLU A 352 -10.78 10.62 0.90
CA GLU A 352 -11.67 11.06 -0.18
C GLU A 352 -12.39 12.36 0.19
N TYR A 353 -12.32 13.38 -0.68
CA TYR A 353 -12.85 14.73 -0.42
C TYR A 353 -14.37 14.80 -0.29
N LYS A 354 -15.11 13.89 -0.94
CA LYS A 354 -16.57 13.78 -0.87
C LYS A 354 -16.95 12.33 -1.13
N SER A 355 -17.11 11.53 -0.08
CA SER A 355 -17.71 10.21 -0.22
C SER A 355 -19.13 10.36 -0.82
N PRO A 356 -19.54 9.47 -1.73
CA PRO A 356 -20.87 9.53 -2.33
C PRO A 356 -21.95 9.53 -1.24
N LYS A 357 -22.97 10.38 -1.39
CA LYS A 357 -24.13 10.29 -0.50
C LYS A 357 -24.90 8.99 -0.80
N PRO A 358 -25.62 8.41 0.18
CA PRO A 358 -26.47 7.26 -0.08
C PRO A 358 -27.43 7.52 -1.25
N GLY A 359 -27.38 6.67 -2.28
CA GLY A 359 -28.21 6.78 -3.49
C GLY A 359 -27.59 7.56 -4.65
N GLU A 360 -26.45 8.22 -4.47
CA GLU A 360 -25.69 8.79 -5.59
C GLU A 360 -24.83 7.72 -6.28
N PRO A 361 -24.69 7.75 -7.62
CA PRO A 361 -23.82 6.83 -8.33
C PRO A 361 -22.36 7.03 -7.88
N GLU A 362 -21.67 5.93 -7.60
CA GLU A 362 -20.28 5.97 -7.18
C GLU A 362 -19.42 6.60 -8.30
N MET A 363 -18.66 7.65 -7.96
CA MET A 363 -17.69 8.21 -8.90
C MET A 363 -16.62 7.18 -9.21
N LYS A 364 -16.20 7.09 -10.47
CA LYS A 364 -15.06 6.25 -10.84
C LYS A 364 -13.81 6.70 -10.07
N ALA A 365 -12.93 5.77 -9.72
CA ALA A 365 -11.74 6.05 -8.90
C ALA A 365 -10.83 7.17 -9.46
N ASP A 366 -10.75 7.30 -10.78
CA ASP A 366 -10.00 8.35 -11.50
C ASP A 366 -10.70 9.73 -11.48
N GLN A 367 -11.95 9.79 -11.04
CA GLN A 367 -12.73 11.02 -10.87
C GLN A 367 -12.76 11.49 -9.42
N LYS A 368 -12.44 10.61 -8.47
CA LYS A 368 -12.33 10.91 -7.05
C LYS A 368 -11.17 11.88 -6.79
N PHE A 369 -11.31 12.63 -5.72
CA PHE A 369 -10.28 13.54 -5.23
C PHE A 369 -9.88 13.12 -3.82
N TYR A 370 -8.59 13.20 -3.54
CA TYR A 370 -7.97 12.74 -2.32
C TYR A 370 -7.16 13.85 -1.69
N TYR A 371 -7.20 13.90 -0.36
CA TYR A 371 -6.14 14.49 0.42
C TYR A 371 -5.09 13.44 0.73
N ILE A 372 -3.81 13.83 0.69
CA ILE A 372 -2.68 13.00 1.08
C ILE A 372 -2.21 13.51 2.45
N TYR A 373 -2.35 12.69 3.48
CA TYR A 373 -2.01 13.05 4.86
C TYR A 373 -0.86 12.19 5.40
N LEU A 374 -0.08 12.81 6.26
CA LEU A 374 0.92 12.17 7.09
C LEU A 374 0.52 12.34 8.54
N GLU A 375 0.64 11.26 9.31
CA GLU A 375 0.53 11.32 10.75
C GLU A 375 1.92 11.54 11.33
N MET A 376 2.05 12.59 12.13
CA MET A 376 3.27 12.90 12.85
C MET A 376 3.20 12.27 14.22
N THR A 377 4.22 11.51 14.59
CA THR A 377 4.32 10.87 15.90
C THR A 377 5.42 11.51 16.74
N ASN A 378 5.27 11.51 18.07
CA ASN A 378 6.36 11.87 18.97
C ASN A 378 7.35 10.70 19.13
N HIS A 379 8.40 10.89 19.93
CA HIS A 379 9.38 9.83 20.25
C HIS A 379 8.78 8.60 20.95
N GLN A 380 7.55 8.70 21.46
CA GLN A 380 6.80 7.61 22.08
C GLN A 380 5.87 6.91 21.08
N GLY A 381 5.89 7.32 19.79
CA GLY A 381 5.01 6.78 18.76
C GLY A 381 3.57 7.29 18.80
N GLU A 382 3.25 8.24 19.69
CA GLU A 382 1.91 8.78 19.83
C GLU A 382 1.64 9.82 18.74
N SER A 383 0.45 9.75 18.14
CA SER A 383 -0.04 10.74 17.18
C SER A 383 -0.10 12.13 17.80
N THR A 384 0.63 13.09 17.21
CA THR A 384 0.69 14.48 17.67
C THR A 384 -0.09 15.42 16.77
N GLU A 385 0.06 15.25 15.45
CA GLU A 385 -0.62 16.06 14.46
C GLU A 385 -0.75 15.36 13.11
N LEU A 386 -1.74 15.79 12.33
CA LEU A 386 -1.85 15.42 10.92
C LEU A 386 -1.30 16.56 10.07
N ARG A 387 -0.43 16.22 9.13
CA ARG A 387 0.08 17.14 8.10
C ARG A 387 -0.45 16.75 6.73
N GLU A 388 -0.84 17.73 5.94
CA GLU A 388 -1.39 17.53 4.60
C GLU A 388 -0.39 17.99 3.54
N LEU A 389 -0.24 17.19 2.47
CA LEU A 389 0.55 17.57 1.31
C LEU A 389 -0.06 18.80 0.65
N ARG A 390 0.78 19.77 0.32
CA ARG A 390 0.43 20.94 -0.48
C ARG A 390 1.42 21.14 -1.61
N MET A 391 0.89 21.57 -2.75
CA MET A 391 1.66 22.01 -3.90
C MET A 391 1.28 23.46 -4.18
N ARG A 392 2.27 24.29 -4.47
CA ARG A 392 2.09 25.70 -4.82
C ARG A 392 2.81 26.02 -6.12
N ALA A 393 2.37 27.10 -6.76
CA ALA A 393 2.97 27.64 -7.96
C ALA A 393 2.91 29.17 -7.91
N ALA A 394 3.54 29.78 -6.90
CA ALA A 394 3.41 31.21 -6.61
C ALA A 394 4.01 32.10 -7.70
N ASP A 395 4.98 31.56 -8.45
CA ASP A 395 5.68 32.25 -9.54
C ASP A 395 5.18 31.85 -10.92
N LEU A 396 4.07 31.11 -11.01
CA LEU A 396 3.45 30.77 -12.28
C LEU A 396 2.93 32.02 -12.98
N THR A 397 3.48 32.31 -14.17
CA THR A 397 3.08 33.45 -14.98
C THR A 397 2.20 33.06 -16.17
N ALA A 398 1.54 34.04 -16.76
CA ALA A 398 0.82 33.84 -18.03
C ALA A 398 1.76 33.42 -19.19
N ARG A 399 3.06 33.75 -19.12
CA ARG A 399 4.05 33.30 -20.10
C ARG A 399 4.27 31.80 -19.96
N ASP A 400 4.41 31.31 -18.74
CA ASP A 400 4.65 29.88 -18.48
C ASP A 400 3.47 29.02 -18.92
N LEU A 401 2.24 29.50 -18.70
CA LEU A 401 1.03 28.88 -19.24
C LEU A 401 1.02 28.80 -20.77
N ARG A 402 1.60 29.77 -21.47
CA ARG A 402 1.72 29.74 -22.94
C ARG A 402 2.84 28.83 -23.40
N MET A 403 3.95 28.78 -22.65
CA MET A 403 5.11 27.96 -22.99
C MET A 403 4.91 26.49 -22.61
N GLY A 404 4.05 26.19 -21.63
CA GLY A 404 3.87 24.84 -21.08
C GLY A 404 5.08 24.32 -20.32
N ILE A 405 5.97 25.22 -19.88
CA ILE A 405 7.23 24.89 -19.20
C ILE A 405 7.23 25.69 -17.90
N PHE A 406 7.01 25.00 -16.78
CA PHE A 406 7.13 25.54 -15.43
C PHE A 406 7.40 24.41 -14.46
N GLU A 407 8.42 24.60 -13.63
CA GLU A 407 8.79 23.73 -12.54
C GLU A 407 9.12 24.59 -11.32
N THR A 408 8.72 24.15 -10.14
CA THR A 408 9.02 24.83 -8.88
C THR A 408 9.19 23.80 -7.76
N PRO A 409 10.12 24.02 -6.81
CA PRO A 409 10.28 23.13 -5.66
C PRO A 409 9.20 23.30 -4.59
N GLU A 410 8.13 24.06 -4.86
CA GLU A 410 7.06 24.42 -3.91
C GLU A 410 6.12 23.25 -3.54
N VAL A 411 6.69 22.20 -2.98
CA VAL A 411 6.02 21.12 -2.26
C VAL A 411 6.20 21.39 -0.77
N PHE A 412 5.13 21.34 0.02
CA PHE A 412 5.24 21.54 1.47
C PHE A 412 4.12 20.81 2.22
N PHE A 413 4.22 20.80 3.54
CA PHE A 413 3.25 20.14 4.40
C PHE A 413 2.67 21.13 5.40
N ALA A 414 1.35 21.26 5.41
CA ALA A 414 0.67 22.15 6.34
C ALA A 414 -0.05 21.35 7.41
N ARG A 415 -0.14 21.90 8.62
CA ARG A 415 -0.99 21.30 9.67
C ARG A 415 -2.44 21.23 9.19
N HIS A 416 -3.01 20.04 9.23
CA HIS A 416 -4.38 19.82 8.85
C HIS A 416 -5.32 20.49 9.87
N LYS A 417 -6.14 21.44 9.41
CA LYS A 417 -7.18 22.08 10.22
C LYS A 417 -8.53 21.51 9.82
N ARG A 418 -9.01 20.51 10.58
CA ARG A 418 -10.32 19.88 10.38
C ARG A 418 -11.41 20.96 10.26
N GLY A 419 -12.10 21.02 9.11
CA GLY A 419 -13.26 21.90 8.91
C GLY A 419 -13.02 23.31 8.35
N LYS A 420 -11.81 23.66 7.86
CA LYS A 420 -11.59 24.93 7.13
C LYS A 420 -11.01 24.67 5.73
N TYR A 421 -11.88 24.66 4.72
CA TYR A 421 -11.50 24.63 3.31
C TYR A 421 -11.00 26.03 2.89
N LEU A 422 -9.72 26.16 2.51
CA LEU A 422 -9.22 27.34 1.80
C LEU A 422 -9.27 27.03 0.31
N PHE A 423 -10.21 27.65 -0.41
CA PHE A 423 -10.32 27.52 -1.87
C PHE A 423 -9.56 28.68 -2.53
N GLY A 424 -8.42 28.38 -3.17
CA GLY A 424 -7.82 29.30 -4.14
C GLY A 424 -8.62 29.26 -5.45
N LYS A 425 -9.04 30.41 -5.96
CA LYS A 425 -9.62 30.51 -7.32
C LYS A 425 -8.47 30.51 -8.33
N ILE A 426 -8.63 29.74 -9.38
CA ILE A 426 -7.69 29.76 -10.51
C ILE A 426 -8.20 30.84 -11.47
N PRO A 427 -7.41 31.89 -11.79
CA PRO A 427 -7.87 32.96 -12.66
C PRO A 427 -7.97 32.45 -14.10
N CYS A 428 -9.20 32.18 -14.54
CA CYS A 428 -9.51 31.94 -15.95
C CYS A 428 -10.43 33.06 -16.46
N LYS A 429 -9.87 34.06 -17.16
CA LYS A 429 -10.41 34.66 -18.41
C LYS A 429 -9.53 35.81 -18.93
N PRO A 430 -9.30 35.89 -20.26
CA PRO A 430 -8.78 37.08 -20.92
C PRO A 430 -9.93 38.03 -21.26
N GLY A 431 -9.80 39.30 -20.88
CA GLY A 431 -10.66 40.39 -21.37
C GLY A 431 -11.46 41.12 -20.29
N ALA A 432 -10.79 42.03 -19.56
CA ALA A 432 -11.37 43.28 -19.08
C ALA A 432 -10.23 44.17 -18.53
N PRO A 433 -10.15 45.46 -18.92
CA PRO A 433 -9.19 46.39 -18.33
C PRO A 433 -9.84 47.11 -17.15
N SER A 434 -9.42 46.87 -15.91
CA SER A 434 -9.44 47.89 -14.85
C SER A 434 -8.92 47.36 -13.50
N LYS A 435 -7.99 48.14 -12.94
CA LYS A 435 -7.43 48.16 -11.57
C LYS A 435 -6.27 47.19 -11.26
N PRO A 436 -5.21 47.68 -10.58
CA PRO A 436 -4.16 46.82 -10.05
C PRO A 436 -4.77 46.00 -8.90
N ALA A 437 -4.63 44.68 -8.96
CA ALA A 437 -4.97 43.79 -7.84
C ALA A 437 -3.83 43.87 -6.80
N PRO A 438 -4.08 44.29 -5.54
CA PRO A 438 -3.12 44.15 -4.46
C PRO A 438 -3.52 42.91 -3.65
N GLU A 439 -2.98 41.76 -4.05
CA GLU A 439 -2.77 40.52 -3.28
C GLU A 439 -2.61 39.41 -4.33
N LYS A 440 -1.39 38.89 -4.47
CA LYS A 440 -1.09 37.72 -5.29
C LYS A 440 -1.93 36.59 -4.67
N GLU A 441 -3.06 36.19 -5.28
CA GLU A 441 -3.82 35.02 -4.83
C GLU A 441 -2.88 33.80 -4.96
N GLU A 442 -2.30 33.35 -3.84
CA GLU A 442 -1.43 32.19 -3.81
C GLU A 442 -2.24 30.95 -4.18
N LEU A 443 -1.87 30.30 -5.29
CA LEU A 443 -2.47 29.06 -5.73
C LEU A 443 -1.93 27.90 -4.87
N ASP A 444 -2.58 27.69 -3.73
CA ASP A 444 -2.32 26.56 -2.83
C ASP A 444 -3.25 25.38 -3.14
N PHE A 445 -2.67 24.24 -3.51
CA PHE A 445 -3.40 23.02 -3.81
C PHE A 445 -3.16 21.96 -2.73
N ASN A 446 -4.22 21.53 -2.07
CA ASN A 446 -4.20 20.41 -1.12
C ASN A 446 -5.10 19.24 -1.54
N LEU A 447 -5.67 19.31 -2.75
CA LEU A 447 -6.58 18.31 -3.27
C LEU A 447 -6.01 17.68 -4.54
N PHE A 448 -5.91 16.35 -4.52
CA PHE A 448 -5.20 15.59 -5.53
C PHE A 448 -6.11 14.61 -6.25
N ARG A 449 -5.81 14.38 -7.52
CA ARG A 449 -6.36 13.27 -8.29
C ARG A 449 -5.24 12.27 -8.59
N LEU A 450 -5.61 10.99 -8.55
CA LEU A 450 -4.77 9.90 -9.02
C LEU A 450 -5.10 9.62 -10.50
N PHE A 451 -4.38 10.30 -11.39
CA PHE A 451 -4.75 10.47 -12.80
C PHE A 451 -4.05 9.46 -13.72
N SER A 452 -4.81 8.82 -14.62
CA SER A 452 -4.29 8.09 -15.79
C SER A 452 -4.79 8.71 -17.08
N ASP A 453 -4.03 8.58 -18.15
CA ASP A 453 -4.53 8.96 -19.47
C ASP A 453 -5.53 7.90 -19.98
N PRO A 454 -6.70 8.31 -20.50
CA PRO A 454 -7.74 7.40 -20.95
C PRO A 454 -7.37 6.59 -22.21
N LEU A 455 -6.22 6.88 -22.85
CA LEU A 455 -5.73 6.15 -24.02
C LEU A 455 -4.94 4.87 -23.67
N GLN A 456 -4.84 4.51 -22.39
CA GLN A 456 -4.07 3.36 -21.91
C GLN A 456 -4.88 2.37 -21.06
N SER A 457 -6.21 2.52 -20.96
CA SER A 457 -7.08 1.60 -20.20
C SER A 457 -7.65 0.48 -21.05
#